data_AF-A0A970PSB2-F1
#
_entry.id   AF-A0A970PSB2-F1
#
_cell.length_a   1.000
_cell.length_b   1.000
_cell.length_c   1.000
_cell.angle_alpha   90.00
_cell.angle_beta   90.00
_cell.angle_gamma   90.00
#
_symmetry.space_group_name_H-M   'P 1'
#
loop_
_entity.id
_entity.type
_entity.pdbx_description
1 polymer ?
#
loop_
_entity_poly.entity_id
_entity_poly.type
_entity_poly.pdbx_seq_one_letter_code
_entity_poly.pdbx_strand_id
1 'polypeptide(L)' 'QDNFRQCNVYSRPACSDCWAKLFCAGGCAANAYHASGNINGVYDYGCRLFRKRIECAIMLQAALTEENE' A
#
# COMPACT_ATOMS: atom_id res chain seq x y z
N GLN A 1 -16.24 11.10 13.67
CA GLN A 1 -16.42 10.25 12.47
C GLN A 1 -15.50 10.66 11.32
N ASP A 2 -15.20 11.95 11.15
CA ASP A 2 -14.42 12.44 10.00
C ASP A 2 -12.99 11.90 9.94
N ASN A 3 -12.33 11.74 11.10
CA ASN A 3 -10.99 11.15 11.18
C ASN A 3 -10.93 9.75 10.54
N PHE A 4 -11.93 8.91 10.82
CA PHE A 4 -12.02 7.56 10.24
C PHE A 4 -12.40 7.59 8.75
N ARG A 5 -13.27 8.51 8.33
CA ARG A 5 -13.60 8.71 6.90
C ARG A 5 -12.37 9.03 6.06
N GLN A 6 -11.40 9.76 6.62
CA GLN A 6 -10.13 10.08 5.97
C GLN A 6 -9.10 8.93 6.00
N CYS A 7 -9.40 7.79 6.62
CA CYS A 7 -8.51 6.63 6.67
C CYS A 7 -8.56 5.83 5.37
N ASN A 8 -8.21 6.47 4.25
CA ASN A 8 -8.22 5.87 2.92
C ASN A 8 -7.03 6.37 2.07
N VAL A 9 -6.79 5.69 0.95
CA VAL A 9 -5.66 5.97 0.06
C VAL A 9 -5.66 7.37 -0.55
N TYR A 10 -6.83 7.97 -0.78
CA TYR A 10 -6.97 9.27 -1.44
C TYR A 10 -6.71 10.44 -0.50
N SER A 11 -6.89 10.23 0.80
CA SER A 11 -6.78 11.31 1.80
C SER A 11 -5.37 11.42 2.41
N ARG A 12 -4.49 10.45 2.14
CA ARG A 12 -3.15 10.38 2.72
C ARG A 12 -2.12 10.99 1.78
N PRO A 13 -1.40 12.07 2.17
CA PRO A 13 -0.41 12.72 1.31
C PRO A 13 0.68 11.77 0.80
N ALA A 14 1.20 10.88 1.67
CA ALA A 14 2.23 9.90 1.28
C ALA A 14 1.75 8.85 0.26
N CYS A 15 0.44 8.70 0.06
CA CYS A 15 -0.13 7.78 -0.92
C CYS A 15 -0.41 8.43 -2.28
N SER A 16 -0.43 9.77 -2.36
CA SER A 16 -0.80 10.53 -3.57
C SER A 16 0.02 10.13 -4.80
N ASP A 17 1.35 10.09 -4.66
CA ASP A 17 2.31 9.77 -5.72
C ASP A 17 2.84 8.32 -5.66
N CYS A 18 2.25 7.47 -4.82
CA CYS A 18 2.68 6.08 -4.71
C CYS A 18 2.16 5.25 -5.90
N TRP A 19 3.05 4.67 -6.69
CA TRP A 19 2.69 3.81 -7.83
C TRP A 19 1.86 2.59 -7.42
N ALA A 20 2.07 2.08 -6.20
CA ALA A 20 1.37 0.90 -5.69
C ALA A 20 0.05 1.22 -4.96
N LYS A 21 -0.42 2.48 -4.97
CA LYS A 21 -1.56 2.93 -4.16
C LYS A 21 -2.85 2.15 -4.41
N LEU A 22 -3.09 1.74 -5.66
CA LEU A 22 -4.26 0.95 -6.04
C LEU A 22 -4.12 -0.54 -5.71
N PHE A 23 -2.90 -1.04 -5.53
CA PHE A 23 -2.66 -2.41 -5.04
C PHE A 23 -2.81 -2.53 -3.53
N CYS A 24 -2.40 -1.49 -2.77
CA CYS A 24 -2.40 -1.55 -1.30
C CYS A 24 -3.62 -0.89 -0.63
N ALA A 25 -4.41 -0.10 -1.38
CA ALA A 25 -5.57 0.65 -0.89
C ALA A 25 -5.31 1.54 0.35
N GLY A 26 -4.06 1.93 0.61
CA GLY A 26 -3.68 2.78 1.75
C GLY A 26 -3.15 2.00 2.96
N GLY A 27 -3.02 0.68 2.88
CA GLY A 27 -2.39 -0.15 3.91
C GLY A 27 -3.28 -0.44 5.13
N CYS A 28 -2.65 -0.98 6.19
CA CYS A 28 -3.35 -1.41 7.40
C CYS A 28 -3.43 -0.28 8.44
N ALA A 29 -4.65 0.09 8.82
CA ALA A 29 -4.91 1.11 9.85
C ALA A 29 -4.35 0.72 11.23
N ALA A 30 -4.37 -0.57 11.59
CA ALA A 30 -3.81 -1.04 12.86
C ALA A 30 -2.28 -0.87 12.91
N ASN A 31 -1.57 -1.23 11.83
CA ASN A 31 -0.12 -1.03 11.74
C ASN A 31 0.24 0.46 11.73
N ALA A 32 -0.56 1.28 11.03
CA ALA A 32 -0.41 2.73 11.06
C ALA A 32 -0.51 3.27 12.50
N TYR A 33 -1.54 2.86 13.25
CA TYR A 33 -1.73 3.28 14.64
C TYR A 33 -0.60 2.78 15.54
N HIS A 34 -0.20 1.51 15.44
CA HIS A 34 0.90 0.95 16.23
C HIS A 34 2.24 1.66 15.98
N ALA A 35 2.52 2.04 14.72
CA ALA A 35 3.80 2.65 14.37
C ALA A 35 3.86 4.16 14.61
N SER A 36 2.72 4.86 14.56
CA SER A 36 2.68 6.34 14.56
C SER A 36 1.74 6.97 15.59
N GLY A 37 0.96 6.15 16.32
CA GLY A 37 -0.11 6.63 17.21
C GLY A 37 -1.33 7.20 16.48
N ASN A 38 -1.36 7.17 15.15
CA ASN A 38 -2.43 7.75 14.34
C ASN A 38 -2.92 6.75 13.28
N ILE A 39 -4.23 6.52 13.22
CA ILE A 39 -4.84 5.67 12.19
C ILE A 39 -4.58 6.20 10.78
N ASN A 40 -4.43 7.52 10.62
CA ASN A 40 -4.09 8.19 9.35
C ASN A 40 -2.57 8.30 9.12
N GLY A 41 -1.75 7.81 10.04
CA GLY A 41 -0.32 7.71 9.86
C GLY A 41 0.08 6.59 8.89
N VAL A 42 1.34 6.56 8.49
CA VAL A 42 1.83 5.60 7.50
C VAL A 42 2.91 4.74 8.12
N TYR A 43 2.75 3.43 7.98
CA TYR A 43 3.78 2.47 8.37
C TYR A 43 4.77 2.27 7.23
N ASP A 44 5.80 3.14 7.15
CA ASP A 44 6.72 3.22 6.01
C ASP A 44 7.41 1.88 5.68
N TYR A 45 7.91 1.18 6.70
CA TYR A 45 8.56 -0.11 6.51
C TYR A 45 7.63 -1.13 5.84
N GLY A 46 6.37 -1.19 6.28
CA GLY A 46 5.35 -2.04 5.65
C GLY A 46 5.04 -1.62 4.22
N CYS A 47 4.99 -0.32 3.93
CA CYS A 47 4.81 0.18 2.57
C CYS A 47 5.96 -0.23 1.64
N ARG A 48 7.21 -0.18 2.11
CA ARG A 48 8.40 -0.61 1.35
C ARG A 48 8.35 -2.10 1.04
N LEU A 49 8.05 -2.94 2.04
CA LEU A 49 7.90 -4.38 1.87
C LEU A 49 6.78 -4.72 0.89
N PHE A 50 5.62 -4.06 1.02
CA PHE A 50 4.49 -4.30 0.14
C PHE A 50 4.81 -3.95 -1.32
N ARG A 51 5.45 -2.80 -1.58
CA ARG A 51 5.88 -2.42 -2.93
C ARG A 51 6.76 -3.50 -3.55
N LYS A 52 7.73 -4.02 -2.78
CA LYS A 52 8.60 -5.10 -3.28
C LYS A 52 7.82 -6.39 -3.57
N ARG A 53 6.86 -6.76 -2.72
CA ARG A 53 5.99 -7.92 -2.96
C ARG A 53 5.19 -7.79 -4.25
N ILE A 54 4.67 -6.59 -4.55
CA ILE A 54 3.95 -6.33 -5.80
C ILE A 54 4.88 -6.35 -7.01
N GLU A 55 6.09 -5.78 -6.93
CA GLU A 55 7.10 -5.92 -7.99
C GLU A 55 7.36 -7.40 -8.33
N CYS A 56 7.57 -8.24 -7.30
CA CYS A 56 7.77 -9.67 -7.50
C CYS A 56 6.54 -10.36 -8.10
N ALA A 57 5.33 -10.02 -7.64
CA ALA A 57 4.11 -10.61 -8.15
C ALA A 57 3.85 -10.25 -9.64
N ILE A 58 4.12 -9.00 -10.02
CA ILE A 58 4.02 -8.55 -11.42
C ILE A 58 5.02 -9.30 -12.30
N MET A 59 6.27 -9.46 -11.83
CA MET A 59 7.29 -10.22 -12.57
C MET A 59 6.83 -11.67 -12.77
N LEU A 60 6.42 -12.35 -11.71
CA LEU A 60 5.95 -13.73 -11.79
C LEU A 60 4.77 -13.87 -12.75
N GLN A 61 3.84 -12.92 -12.74
CA GLN A 61 2.73 -12.92 -13.68
C GLN A 61 3.18 -12.70 -15.13
N ALA A 62 4.15 -11.82 -15.37
CA ALA A 62 4.71 -11.60 -16.70
C ALA A 62 5.40 -12.86 -17.23
N ALA A 63 6.25 -13.51 -16.42
CA ALA A 63 6.93 -14.76 -16.78
C ALA A 63 5.94 -15.89 -17.08
N LEU A 64 4.88 -16.04 -16.26
CA LEU A 64 3.81 -17.00 -16.53
C LEU A 64 3.05 -16.68 -17.82
N THR A 65 2.88 -15.41 -18.17
CA THR A 65 2.24 -15.04 -19.44
C THR A 65 3.15 -15.36 -20.63
N GLU A 66 4.45 -15.10 -20.54
CA GLU A 66 5.43 -15.46 -21.58
C GLU A 66 5.54 -16.98 -21.81
N GLU A 67 5.47 -17.80 -20.76
CA GLU A 67 5.48 -19.28 -20.88
C GLU A 67 4.20 -19.84 -21.52
N ASN A 68 3.09 -19.10 -21.47
CA ASN A 68 1.80 -19.50 -22.03
C ASN A 68 1.57 -19.00 -23.48
N GLU A 69 2.52 -18.24 -24.04
CA GLU A 69 2.56 -17.85 -25.46
C GLU A 69 3.35 -18.86 -26.31
#